data_AF-A0A2N2ITQ7-F1
#
_entry.id   AF-A0A2N2ITQ7-F1
#
_cell.length_a   1.000
_cell.length_b   1.000
_cell.length_c   1.000
_cell.angle_alpha   90.00
_cell.angle_beta   90.00
_cell.angle_gamma   90.00
#
_symmetry.space_group_name_H-M   'P 1'
#
loop_
_entity.id
_entity.type
_entity.pdbx_description
1 polymer ?
#
loop_
_entity_poly.entity_id
_entity_poly.type
_entity_poly.pdbx_seq_one_letter_code
_entity_poly.pdbx_strand_id
1 'polypeptide(L)'
;MVQDTRKDPRAKVLTMTVRYKSATIDEFIEHHSHDVSRGGIFIKTPSPFPPGTLLKFEIRIAEDKAIIGGVGRVVWKRDASQSAGERPSGMGVKFLKIDETSRKVIDQIIDNKGDVPSAFEESDESAEAAPAVAPAAAPVPSAEAVKPLKSKKTTMLGLGAVGVPLDGDKEEEKPKEGGFFPKTDSEK
;
A
#
# COMPACT_ATOMS: atom_id res chain seq x y z
N MET A 1 -40.33 0.78 -9.62
CA MET A 1 -39.11 0.42 -8.87
C MET A 1 -38.04 0.03 -9.90
N VAL A 2 -37.16 0.97 -10.27
CA VAL A 2 -36.09 0.72 -11.25
C VAL A 2 -34.87 0.22 -10.48
N GLN A 3 -34.55 -1.06 -10.60
CA GLN A 3 -33.39 -1.67 -9.97
C GLN A 3 -32.15 -1.30 -10.79
N ASP A 4 -31.34 -0.36 -10.27
CA ASP A 4 -30.02 -0.05 -10.81
C ASP A 4 -29.09 -1.23 -10.52
N THR A 5 -28.94 -2.12 -11.50
CA THR A 5 -28.01 -3.28 -11.45
C THR A 5 -26.67 -2.89 -12.07
N ARG A 6 -26.05 -1.79 -11.62
CA ARG A 6 -24.67 -1.47 -12.02
C ARG A 6 -23.71 -2.26 -11.13
N LYS A 7 -23.46 -3.49 -11.55
CA LYS A 7 -22.66 -4.50 -10.83
C LYS A 7 -21.15 -4.42 -11.12
N ASP A 8 -20.69 -3.32 -11.70
CA ASP A 8 -19.27 -3.01 -11.83
C ASP A 8 -19.00 -1.64 -11.19
N PRO A 9 -18.39 -1.59 -9.99
CA PRO A 9 -17.76 -0.34 -9.56
C PRO A 9 -16.67 -0.05 -10.58
N ARG A 10 -16.94 0.86 -11.52
CA ARG A 10 -15.97 1.37 -12.51
C ARG A 10 -14.63 1.47 -11.81
N ALA A 11 -13.63 0.73 -12.28
CA ALA A 11 -12.29 0.73 -11.68
C ALA A 11 -11.87 2.18 -11.53
N LYS A 12 -11.93 2.69 -10.30
CA LYS A 12 -11.75 4.11 -10.02
C LYS A 12 -10.28 4.37 -10.25
N VAL A 13 -9.94 5.02 -11.36
CA VAL A 13 -8.57 5.45 -11.61
C VAL A 13 -8.32 6.63 -10.67
N LEU A 14 -7.46 6.43 -9.67
CA LEU A 14 -7.09 7.50 -8.75
C LEU A 14 -6.03 8.38 -9.41
N THR A 15 -6.12 9.70 -9.22
CA THR A 15 -5.11 10.66 -9.68
C THR A 15 -4.23 11.06 -8.50
N MET A 16 -2.92 11.00 -8.66
CA MET A 16 -1.96 11.40 -7.63
C MET A 16 -0.88 12.28 -8.24
N THR A 17 -0.67 13.46 -7.65
CA THR A 17 0.41 14.35 -8.04
C THR A 17 1.47 14.33 -6.95
N VAL A 18 2.70 13.99 -7.33
CA VAL A 18 3.87 13.97 -6.46
C VAL A 18 4.69 15.22 -6.76
N ARG A 19 4.98 16.00 -5.72
CA ARG A 19 5.74 17.24 -5.83
C ARG A 19 7.10 17.06 -5.17
N TYR A 20 8.16 17.27 -5.95
CA TYR A 20 9.53 17.29 -5.50
C TYR A 20 10.04 18.73 -5.40
N LYS A 21 11.01 18.95 -4.51
CA LYS A 21 11.60 20.27 -4.27
C LYS A 21 12.69 20.67 -5.28
N SER A 22 13.12 19.73 -6.12
CA SER A 22 14.15 19.95 -7.14
C SER A 22 13.77 21.10 -8.06
N ALA A 23 14.69 22.01 -8.38
CA ALA A 23 14.45 23.11 -9.30
C ALA A 23 14.54 22.68 -10.77
N THR A 24 15.41 21.73 -11.08
CA THR A 24 15.66 21.23 -12.43
C THR A 24 15.52 19.72 -12.55
N ILE A 25 15.56 19.22 -13.79
CA ILE A 25 15.55 17.77 -14.06
C ILE A 25 16.85 17.14 -13.56
N ASP A 26 17.99 17.81 -13.72
CA ASP A 26 19.29 17.33 -13.24
C ASP A 26 19.31 17.16 -11.71
N GLU A 27 18.83 18.15 -10.97
CA GLU A 27 18.71 18.05 -9.50
C GLU A 27 17.74 16.93 -9.08
N PHE A 28 16.69 16.70 -9.86
CA PHE A 28 15.81 15.56 -9.64
C PHE A 28 16.53 14.22 -9.89
N ILE A 29 17.36 14.13 -10.93
CA ILE A 29 18.19 12.94 -11.20
C ILE A 29 19.14 12.69 -10.03
N GLU A 30 19.85 13.70 -9.56
CA GLU A 30 20.85 13.54 -8.49
C GLU A 30 20.23 13.02 -7.18
N HIS A 31 19.05 13.53 -6.80
CA HIS A 31 18.42 13.17 -5.52
C HIS A 31 17.41 12.01 -5.60
N HIS A 32 16.81 11.77 -6.77
CA HIS A 32 15.67 10.86 -6.93
C HIS A 32 15.84 9.82 -8.05
N SER A 33 17.00 9.75 -8.73
CA SER A 33 17.27 8.69 -9.71
C SER A 33 17.15 7.29 -9.14
N HIS A 34 17.49 7.09 -7.86
CA HIS A 34 17.34 5.79 -7.20
C HIS A 34 15.86 5.35 -7.09
N ASP A 35 14.92 6.30 -7.06
CA ASP A 35 13.50 5.99 -6.94
C ASP A 35 12.88 5.62 -8.30
N VAL A 36 13.54 5.88 -9.43
CA VAL A 36 13.03 5.68 -10.80
C VAL A 36 13.77 4.57 -11.54
N SER A 37 13.03 3.76 -12.30
CA SER A 37 13.56 2.71 -13.19
C SER A 37 12.87 2.72 -14.55
N ARG A 38 13.28 1.83 -15.45
CA ARG A 38 12.62 1.65 -16.75
C ARG A 38 11.19 1.12 -16.62
N GLY A 39 10.95 0.27 -15.62
CA GLY A 39 9.70 -0.47 -15.44
C GLY A 39 8.73 0.15 -14.42
N GLY A 40 9.20 1.04 -13.56
CA GLY A 40 8.38 1.61 -12.50
C GLY A 40 9.07 2.70 -11.69
N ILE A 41 8.34 3.22 -10.72
CA ILE A 41 8.80 4.24 -9.78
C ILE A 41 8.41 3.87 -8.36
N PHE A 42 9.30 4.17 -7.42
CA PHE A 42 9.00 4.18 -6.00
C PHE A 42 8.55 5.58 -5.55
N ILE A 43 7.36 5.66 -4.95
CA ILE A 43 6.80 6.92 -4.45
C ILE A 43 6.77 6.85 -2.92
N LYS A 44 7.56 7.72 -2.29
CA LYS A 44 7.58 7.91 -0.83
C LYS A 44 6.28 8.61 -0.40
N THR A 45 5.47 7.94 0.40
CA THR A 45 4.21 8.50 0.92
C THR A 45 3.82 7.81 2.22
N PRO A 46 3.29 8.56 3.22
CA PRO A 46 2.76 7.97 4.45
C PRO A 46 1.47 7.18 4.23
N SER A 47 0.76 7.42 3.13
CA SER A 47 -0.53 6.80 2.82
C SER A 47 -0.48 6.04 1.48
N PRO A 48 0.20 4.88 1.42
CA PRO A 48 0.30 4.13 0.19
C PRO A 48 -1.02 3.46 -0.19
N PHE A 49 -1.30 3.39 -1.50
CA PHE A 49 -2.47 2.68 -2.01
C PHE A 49 -2.27 1.17 -1.99
N PRO A 50 -3.35 0.37 -1.92
CA PRO A 50 -3.23 -1.08 -1.95
C PRO A 50 -2.67 -1.57 -3.29
N PRO A 51 -1.88 -2.66 -3.30
CA PRO A 51 -1.42 -3.28 -4.53
C PRO A 51 -2.60 -3.67 -5.42
N GLY A 52 -2.42 -3.54 -6.73
CA GLY A 52 -3.47 -3.71 -7.72
C GLY A 52 -4.17 -2.43 -8.15
N THR A 53 -4.06 -1.34 -7.37
CA THR A 53 -4.71 -0.05 -7.67
C THR A 53 -4.15 0.58 -8.94
N LEU A 54 -5.03 1.03 -9.85
CA LEU A 54 -4.66 1.82 -11.01
C LEU A 54 -4.61 3.30 -10.65
N LEU A 55 -3.45 3.92 -10.88
CA LEU A 55 -3.24 5.33 -10.61
C LEU A 55 -2.71 6.07 -11.83
N LYS A 56 -3.25 7.26 -12.05
CA LYS A 56 -2.63 8.27 -12.90
C LYS A 56 -1.70 9.10 -12.02
N PHE A 57 -0.40 8.93 -12.21
CA PHE A 57 0.62 9.68 -11.47
C PHE A 57 1.17 10.83 -12.30
N GLU A 58 1.53 11.91 -11.61
CA GLU A 58 2.20 13.06 -12.21
C GLU A 58 3.29 13.55 -11.27
N ILE A 59 4.53 13.61 -11.76
CA ILE A 59 5.71 14.08 -11.05
C ILE A 59 5.95 15.52 -11.45
N ARG A 60 5.90 16.40 -10.46
CA ARG A 60 6.21 17.82 -10.60
C ARG A 60 7.45 18.18 -9.82
N ILE A 61 8.29 19.00 -10.43
CA ILE A 61 9.43 19.65 -9.78
C ILE A 61 9.00 21.02 -9.24
N ALA A 62 9.93 21.82 -8.74
CA ALA A 62 9.66 23.20 -8.37
C ALA A 62 9.02 23.97 -9.55
N GLU A 63 8.29 25.04 -9.23
CA GLU A 63 7.50 25.81 -10.21
C GLU A 63 6.28 25.04 -10.78
N ASP A 64 5.85 23.94 -10.15
CA ASP A 64 4.71 23.09 -10.57
C ASP A 64 4.87 22.52 -12.00
N LYS A 65 6.10 22.44 -12.50
CA LYS A 65 6.40 21.89 -13.83
C LYS A 65 6.31 20.35 -13.81
N ALA A 66 5.36 19.80 -14.57
CA ALA A 66 5.22 18.36 -14.76
C ALA A 66 6.32 17.82 -15.70
N ILE A 67 7.12 16.89 -15.19
CA ILE A 67 8.22 16.27 -15.95
C ILE A 67 7.91 14.83 -16.37
N ILE A 68 7.21 14.08 -15.52
CA ILE A 68 6.89 12.68 -15.77
C ILE A 68 5.41 12.46 -15.45
N GLY A 69 4.64 11.98 -16.42
CA GLY A 69 3.23 11.65 -16.28
C GLY A 69 2.93 10.28 -16.87
N GLY A 70 1.97 9.59 -16.28
CA GLY A 70 1.56 8.30 -16.78
C GLY A 70 0.46 7.62 -15.97
N VAL A 71 0.11 6.43 -16.41
CA VAL A 71 -0.75 5.48 -15.72
C VAL A 71 0.11 4.31 -15.27
N GLY A 72 -0.02 3.95 -14.00
CA GLY A 72 0.68 2.83 -13.39
C GLY A 72 -0.21 2.02 -12.47
N ARG A 73 0.29 0.85 -12.08
CA ARG A 73 -0.35 -0.05 -11.12
C ARG A 73 0.54 -0.20 -9.91
N VAL A 74 -0.03 -0.08 -8.71
CA VAL A 74 0.69 -0.41 -7.49
C VAL A 74 1.00 -1.90 -7.47
N VAL A 75 2.27 -2.28 -7.36
CA VAL A 75 2.69 -3.69 -7.28
C VAL A 75 2.95 -4.11 -5.84
N TRP A 76 3.50 -3.22 -5.03
CA TRP A 76 3.77 -3.44 -3.62
C TRP A 76 3.63 -2.13 -2.84
N LYS A 77 3.41 -2.23 -1.53
CA LYS A 77 3.37 -1.09 -0.61
C LYS A 77 4.17 -1.37 0.65
N ARG A 78 4.67 -0.31 1.28
CA ARG A 78 5.29 -0.34 2.59
C ARG A 78 4.62 0.69 3.49
N ASP A 79 3.91 0.21 4.50
CA ASP A 79 3.25 1.09 5.47
C ASP A 79 4.26 1.72 6.43
N ALA A 80 3.86 2.81 7.11
CA ALA A 80 4.69 3.46 8.13
C ALA A 80 5.10 2.51 9.27
N SER A 81 4.26 1.53 9.63
CA SER A 81 4.62 0.52 10.63
C SER A 81 5.71 -0.45 10.16
N GLN A 82 5.92 -0.56 8.85
CA GLN A 82 6.95 -1.41 8.23
C GLN A 82 8.17 -0.61 7.78
N SER A 83 8.17 0.72 7.94
CA SER A 83 9.36 1.52 7.65
C SER A 83 10.37 1.34 8.78
N ALA A 84 11.43 0.58 8.53
CA ALA A 84 12.55 0.42 9.44
C ALA A 84 13.76 1.16 8.86
N GLY A 85 14.18 2.22 9.55
CA GLY A 85 15.39 3.00 9.24
C GLY A 85 15.45 3.48 7.78
N GLU A 86 16.31 2.83 7.01
CA GLU A 86 16.72 3.18 5.64
C GLU A 86 15.66 2.86 4.56
N ARG A 87 14.58 2.17 4.93
CA ARG A 87 13.48 1.82 4.04
C ARG A 87 12.23 2.67 4.32
N PRO A 88 12.06 3.80 3.61
CA PRO A 88 10.92 4.69 3.82
C PRO A 88 9.59 4.03 3.43
N SER A 89 8.52 4.48 4.06
CA SER A 89 7.15 4.13 3.67
C SER A 89 6.80 4.71 2.31
N GLY A 90 5.99 3.96 1.56
CA GLY A 90 5.65 4.33 0.20
C GLY A 90 5.07 3.17 -0.58
N MET A 91 5.06 3.31 -1.90
CA MET A 91 4.56 2.28 -2.81
C MET A 91 5.39 2.18 -4.08
N GLY A 92 5.54 0.97 -4.60
CA GLY A 92 6.08 0.72 -5.92
C GLY A 92 4.98 0.74 -6.96
N VAL A 93 5.15 1.57 -7.99
CA VAL A 93 4.20 1.72 -9.10
C VAL A 93 4.86 1.24 -10.38
N LYS A 94 4.32 0.16 -10.95
CA LYS A 94 4.71 -0.33 -12.27
C LYS A 94 4.07 0.51 -13.36
N PHE A 95 4.85 0.94 -14.33
CA PHE A 95 4.38 1.72 -15.45
C PHE A 95 3.53 0.86 -16.39
N LEU A 96 2.29 1.30 -16.66
CA LEU A 96 1.41 0.67 -17.65
C LEU A 96 1.41 1.46 -18.95
N LYS A 97 1.33 2.79 -18.85
CA LYS A 97 1.38 3.71 -19.98
C LYS A 97 2.05 4.99 -19.54
N ILE A 98 3.04 5.44 -20.29
CA ILE A 98 3.74 6.70 -20.05
C ILE A 98 3.73 7.52 -21.32
N ASP A 99 3.66 8.84 -21.16
CA ASP A 99 3.74 9.79 -22.27
C ASP A 99 5.14 9.81 -22.89
N GLU A 100 5.25 10.03 -24.20
CA GLU A 100 6.54 9.95 -24.90
C GLU A 100 7.58 10.93 -24.35
N THR A 101 7.15 12.16 -24.01
CA THR A 101 8.00 13.16 -23.35
C THR A 101 8.56 12.63 -22.03
N SER A 102 7.71 12.00 -21.21
CA SER A 102 8.10 11.43 -19.93
C SER A 102 9.02 10.22 -20.10
N ARG A 103 8.82 9.43 -21.17
CA ARG A 103 9.72 8.32 -21.51
C ARG A 103 11.13 8.80 -21.81
N LYS A 104 11.28 9.91 -22.54
CA LYS A 104 12.60 10.52 -22.80
C LYS A 104 13.29 10.99 -21.52
N VAL A 105 12.54 11.58 -20.59
CA VAL A 105 13.07 11.99 -19.27
C VAL A 105 13.49 10.77 -18.45
N ILE A 106 12.70 9.70 -18.44
CA ILE A 106 13.06 8.44 -17.77
C ILE A 106 14.33 7.84 -18.36
N ASP A 107 14.44 7.82 -19.69
CA ASP A 107 15.62 7.29 -20.37
C ASP A 107 16.87 8.13 -20.02
N GLN A 108 16.74 9.46 -19.97
CA GLN A 108 17.81 10.35 -19.47
C GLN A 108 18.19 10.10 -18.00
N ILE A 109 17.23 9.82 -17.11
CA ILE A 109 17.51 9.48 -15.72
C ILE A 109 18.34 8.19 -15.63
N ILE A 110 17.96 7.17 -16.41
CA ILE A 110 18.63 5.86 -16.42
C ILE A 110 20.05 5.98 -16.99
N ASP A 111 20.21 6.70 -18.09
CA ASP A 111 21.52 6.91 -18.73
C ASP A 111 22.51 7.61 -17.79
N ASN A 112 22.03 8.54 -16.95
CA ASN A 112 22.86 9.22 -15.95
C ASN A 112 23.19 8.36 -14.72
N LYS A 113 22.31 7.42 -14.34
CA LYS A 113 22.47 6.57 -13.14
C LYS A 113 23.36 5.35 -13.38
N GLY A 114 23.40 4.85 -14.62
CA GLY A 114 24.03 3.57 -14.95
C GLY A 114 23.21 2.36 -14.47
N ASP A 115 23.77 1.16 -14.60
CA ASP A 115 23.14 -0.12 -14.23
C ASP A 115 23.20 -0.36 -12.71
N VAL A 116 22.54 0.52 -11.95
CA VAL A 116 22.39 0.36 -10.50
C VAL A 116 20.92 0.16 -10.14
N PRO A 117 20.60 -0.82 -9.29
CA PRO A 117 19.22 -1.17 -8.96
C PRO A 117 18.48 0.02 -8.35
N SER A 118 17.22 0.19 -8.73
CA SER A 118 16.34 1.20 -8.14
C SER A 118 15.62 0.67 -6.89
N ALA A 119 15.11 1.58 -6.06
CA ALA A 119 14.22 1.26 -4.95
C ALA A 119 12.97 0.47 -5.38
N PHE A 120 12.52 0.67 -6.61
CA PHE A 120 11.40 -0.08 -7.19
C PHE A 120 11.76 -1.55 -7.43
N GLU A 121 12.97 -1.82 -7.91
CA GLU A 121 13.45 -3.16 -8.25
C GLU A 121 13.85 -3.97 -7.02
N GLU A 122 14.55 -3.38 -6.04
CA GLU A 122 14.99 -4.07 -4.82
C GLU A 122 13.83 -4.75 -4.06
N SER A 123 12.66 -4.14 -4.16
CA SER A 123 11.44 -4.56 -3.47
C SER A 123 10.55 -5.50 -4.29
N ASP A 124 10.61 -5.44 -5.62
CA ASP A 124 10.03 -6.45 -6.52
C ASP A 124 10.84 -7.76 -6.41
N GLU A 125 12.16 -7.66 -6.41
CA GLU A 125 13.07 -8.80 -6.32
C GLU A 125 13.05 -9.47 -4.94
N SER A 126 12.88 -8.71 -3.85
CA SER A 126 12.64 -9.29 -2.50
C SER A 126 11.27 -9.98 -2.37
N ALA A 127 10.30 -9.65 -3.24
CA ALA A 127 9.02 -10.36 -3.30
C ALA A 127 9.10 -11.62 -4.18
N GLU A 128 10.05 -11.66 -5.13
CA GLU A 128 10.32 -12.82 -5.99
C GLU A 128 11.39 -13.78 -5.41
N ALA A 129 12.24 -13.32 -4.49
CA ALA A 129 13.28 -14.10 -3.81
C ALA A 129 12.76 -14.95 -2.63
N ALA A 130 11.70 -15.73 -2.86
CA ALA A 130 11.66 -17.08 -2.29
C ALA A 130 12.50 -17.96 -3.24
N PRO A 131 13.52 -18.70 -2.76
CA PRO A 131 14.62 -19.13 -3.61
C PRO A 131 14.17 -20.15 -4.66
N ALA A 132 14.15 -19.73 -5.92
CA ALA A 132 14.15 -20.65 -7.06
C ALA A 132 15.61 -21.00 -7.41
N VAL A 133 16.17 -21.99 -6.73
CA VAL A 133 17.28 -22.78 -7.26
C VAL A 133 16.71 -23.78 -8.27
N ALA A 134 16.96 -23.57 -9.56
CA ALA A 134 16.72 -24.55 -10.63
C ALA A 134 17.95 -25.49 -10.75
N PRO A 135 17.93 -26.59 -11.55
CA PRO A 135 16.88 -27.08 -12.44
C PRO A 135 16.62 -28.61 -12.40
N ALA A 136 15.47 -29.04 -12.93
CA ALA A 136 15.33 -30.18 -13.86
C ALA A 136 14.01 -30.97 -13.65
N ALA A 137 13.28 -31.10 -14.76
CA ALA A 137 12.33 -32.15 -15.09
C ALA A 137 11.07 -32.29 -14.22
N ALA A 138 9.95 -31.74 -14.72
CA ALA A 138 8.82 -32.54 -15.21
C ALA A 138 7.64 -31.62 -15.65
N PRO A 139 6.85 -32.03 -16.65
CA PRO A 139 5.83 -31.18 -17.26
C PRO A 139 4.54 -31.12 -16.43
N VAL A 140 3.80 -30.05 -16.73
CA VAL A 140 2.42 -29.67 -16.37
C VAL A 140 1.44 -30.80 -15.98
N PRO A 141 0.45 -30.49 -15.13
CA PRO A 141 -0.93 -30.38 -15.62
C PRO A 141 -1.64 -29.14 -15.01
N SER A 142 -2.25 -28.25 -15.78
CA SER A 142 -3.56 -28.35 -16.46
C SER A 142 -4.73 -28.84 -15.58
N ALA A 143 -5.57 -27.85 -15.24
CA ALA A 143 -7.03 -27.87 -15.15
C ALA A 143 -7.77 -28.75 -14.11
N GLU A 144 -8.58 -28.03 -13.32
CA GLU A 144 -9.96 -28.36 -12.91
C GLU A 144 -10.21 -29.58 -12.01
N ALA A 145 -10.73 -29.35 -10.81
CA ALA A 145 -12.13 -29.64 -10.48
C ALA A 145 -12.43 -29.46 -8.98
N VAL A 146 -13.59 -28.85 -8.75
CA VAL A 146 -14.23 -28.53 -7.47
C VAL A 146 -14.78 -29.81 -6.81
N LYS A 147 -14.74 -29.90 -5.46
CA LYS A 147 -15.86 -30.33 -4.58
C LYS A 147 -15.52 -30.26 -3.08
N PRO A 148 -16.42 -29.75 -2.22
CA PRO A 148 -16.27 -29.72 -0.76
C PRO A 148 -17.04 -30.85 -0.07
N LEU A 149 -16.61 -31.29 1.12
CA LEU A 149 -17.33 -32.11 2.14
C LEU A 149 -16.28 -32.45 3.23
N LYS A 150 -16.49 -32.52 4.55
CA LYS A 150 -17.67 -32.62 5.43
C LYS A 150 -17.17 -32.41 6.87
N SER A 151 -18.04 -31.87 7.72
CA SER A 151 -17.90 -31.74 9.18
C SER A 151 -17.87 -33.09 9.92
N LYS A 152 -17.25 -33.13 11.10
CA LYS A 152 -17.50 -34.17 12.11
C LYS A 152 -17.75 -33.53 13.48
N LYS A 153 -18.96 -33.76 14.00
CA LYS A 153 -19.35 -33.62 15.40
C LYS A 153 -18.98 -34.92 16.13
N THR A 154 -18.44 -34.80 17.34
CA THR A 154 -18.42 -35.90 18.33
C THR A 154 -19.19 -35.43 19.56
N THR A 155 -20.21 -36.20 19.90
CA THR A 155 -21.00 -36.13 21.12
C THR A 155 -20.45 -37.17 22.08
N MET A 156 -20.29 -36.82 23.36
CA MET A 156 -20.53 -37.79 24.42
C MET A 156 -21.25 -37.13 25.60
N LEU A 157 -22.15 -37.92 26.17
CA LEU A 157 -23.26 -37.59 27.06
C LEU A 157 -22.88 -37.98 28.50
N GLY A 158 -23.35 -37.23 29.50
CA GLY A 158 -23.33 -37.60 30.92
C GLY A 158 -23.50 -36.34 31.78
N LEU A 159 -24.69 -35.92 32.22
CA LEU A 159 -25.70 -36.49 33.14
C LEU A 159 -25.37 -36.26 34.64
N GLY A 160 -26.02 -35.22 35.18
CA GLY A 160 -26.41 -35.03 36.60
C GLY A 160 -25.37 -34.39 37.53
N ALA A 161 -25.70 -33.60 38.56
CA ALA A 161 -26.91 -32.91 39.00
C ALA A 161 -26.49 -32.02 40.21
N VAL A 162 -27.14 -30.85 40.37
CA VAL A 162 -27.49 -30.14 41.63
C VAL A 162 -26.40 -29.67 42.61
N GLY A 163 -26.46 -28.37 42.99
CA GLY A 163 -26.13 -27.93 44.35
C GLY A 163 -25.57 -26.52 44.58
N VAL A 164 -26.42 -25.48 44.46
CA VAL A 164 -26.59 -24.29 45.37
C VAL A 164 -25.41 -23.29 45.59
N PRO A 165 -25.69 -21.96 45.72
CA PRO A 165 -24.74 -20.86 45.53
C PRO A 165 -24.21 -20.28 46.86
N LEU A 166 -23.15 -19.47 46.77
CA LEU A 166 -22.74 -18.56 47.84
C LEU A 166 -22.39 -17.18 47.28
N ASP A 167 -23.14 -16.22 47.78
CA ASP A 167 -23.04 -14.76 47.82
C ASP A 167 -21.67 -14.11 47.63
N GLY A 168 -21.73 -12.91 47.05
CA GLY A 168 -20.66 -11.92 46.99
C GLY A 168 -21.08 -10.67 46.22
N ASP A 169 -22.05 -9.92 46.77
CA ASP A 169 -22.24 -8.45 46.68
C ASP A 169 -20.95 -7.66 46.29
N LYS A 170 -20.96 -6.52 45.59
CA LYS A 170 -21.96 -5.48 45.29
C LYS A 170 -21.35 -4.42 44.34
N GLU A 171 -22.23 -3.76 43.58
CA GLU A 171 -22.26 -2.31 43.18
C GLU A 171 -21.01 -1.71 42.48
N GLU A 172 -21.04 -1.31 41.20
CA GLU A 172 -21.87 -0.30 40.51
C GLU A 172 -21.72 1.13 41.08
N GLU A 173 -20.97 2.00 40.38
CA GLU A 173 -21.33 3.40 39.99
C GLU A 173 -20.10 4.25 39.55
N LYS A 174 -20.14 4.70 38.29
CA LYS A 174 -19.71 6.06 37.88
C LYS A 174 -20.86 7.04 38.22
N PRO A 175 -20.78 8.39 38.12
CA PRO A 175 -19.67 9.31 37.76
C PRO A 175 -19.57 10.55 38.70
N LYS A 176 -18.52 11.40 38.59
CA LYS A 176 -18.56 12.88 38.77
C LYS A 176 -17.39 13.50 38.00
N GLU A 177 -17.67 14.26 36.94
CA GLU A 177 -17.67 15.73 36.93
C GLU A 177 -16.33 16.36 37.33
N GLY A 178 -15.46 16.56 36.33
CA GLY A 178 -14.36 17.52 36.38
C GLY A 178 -14.67 18.65 35.41
N GLY A 179 -15.23 19.74 35.93
CA GLY A 179 -15.75 20.87 35.20
C GLY A 179 -14.71 21.65 34.39
N PHE A 180 -15.13 21.88 33.16
CA PHE A 180 -14.90 22.98 32.23
C PHE A 180 -14.77 24.39 32.88
N PHE A 181 -13.84 25.19 32.33
CA PHE A 181 -13.60 26.66 32.44
C PHE A 181 -12.72 27.24 33.57
N PRO A 182 -11.57 27.86 33.22
CA PRO A 182 -11.08 29.04 33.94
C PRO A 182 -11.86 30.30 33.50
N LYS A 183 -12.45 30.99 34.48
CA LYS A 183 -13.04 32.33 34.34
C LYS A 183 -11.95 33.35 34.02
N THR A 184 -12.25 34.18 33.03
CA THR A 184 -11.70 35.52 32.86
C THR A 184 -11.91 36.32 34.15
N ASP A 185 -10.84 36.89 34.70
CA ASP A 185 -10.95 38.07 35.57
C ASP A 185 -10.08 39.16 34.94
N SER A 186 -10.76 40.23 34.55
CA SER A 186 -10.18 41.45 34.01
C SER A 186 -9.54 42.26 35.13
N GLU A 187 -8.29 42.63 34.90
CA GLU A 187 -7.70 43.94 35.15
C GLU A 187 -8.56 44.98 35.88
N LYS A 188 -8.14 45.32 37.11
CA LYS A 188 -7.90 46.70 37.53
C LYS A 188 -6.76 46.77 38.54
#